data_AF-A0A3N5RUW6-F1
#
_entry.id   AF-A0A3N5RUW6-F1
#
_cell.length_a   1.000
_cell.length_b   1.000
_cell.length_c   1.000
_cell.angle_alpha   90.00
_cell.angle_beta   90.00
_cell.angle_gamma   90.00
#
_symmetry.space_group_name_H-M   'P 1'
#
loop_
_entity.id
_entity.type
_entity.pdbx_description
1 polymer ?
#
loop_
_entity_poly.entity_id
_entity_poly.type
_entity_poly.pdbx_seq_one_letter_code
_entity_poly.pdbx_strand_id
1 'polypeptide(L)' 'MPSSIQFPHEERSNAVRQTIADQEPAALRTFTPSLGVLARSAGVYHWTAEGRK' A
#
# COMPACT_ATOMS: atom_id res chain seq x y z
N MET A 1 14.51 -11.56 2.80
CA MET A 1 13.19 -11.03 2.43
C MET A 1 13.39 -10.00 1.33
N PRO A 2 12.64 -10.02 0.22
CA PRO A 2 12.73 -8.93 -0.77
C PRO A 2 12.33 -7.61 -0.10
N SER A 3 13.02 -6.51 -0.43
CA SER A 3 12.68 -5.19 0.11
C SER A 3 11.30 -4.77 -0.38
N SER A 4 10.49 -4.17 0.50
CA SER A 4 9.18 -3.65 0.13
C SER A 4 9.31 -2.51 -0.90
N ILE A 5 8.38 -2.44 -1.85
CA ILE A 5 8.36 -1.39 -2.88
C ILE A 5 8.16 -0.01 -2.23
N GLN A 6 8.89 0.99 -2.71
CA GLN A 6 8.88 2.36 -2.19
C GLN A 6 8.57 3.35 -3.32
N PHE A 7 7.74 4.34 -3.02
CA PHE A 7 7.43 5.44 -3.93
C PHE A 7 7.79 6.79 -3.28
N PRO A 8 8.35 7.76 -4.04
CA PRO A 8 8.60 9.10 -3.53
C PRO A 8 7.30 9.78 -3.08
N HIS A 9 7.36 10.52 -1.95
CA HIS A 9 6.22 11.26 -1.39
C HIS A 9 5.01 10.39 -0.97
N GLU A 10 5.25 9.11 -0.67
CA GLU A 10 4.23 8.16 -0.19
C GLU A 10 4.58 7.57 1.18
N GLU A 11 5.05 8.38 2.14
CA GLU A 11 5.62 7.91 3.40
C GLU A 11 4.64 7.00 4.18
N ARG A 12 3.34 7.31 4.15
CA ARG A 12 2.32 6.50 4.85
C ARG A 12 2.06 5.18 4.14
N SER A 13 1.84 5.21 2.83
CA SER A 13 1.65 3.99 2.05
C SER A 13 2.89 3.09 2.09
N ASN A 14 4.09 3.67 2.04
CA ASN A 14 5.35 2.96 2.17
C ASN A 14 5.50 2.24 3.52
N ALA A 15 5.09 2.87 4.62
CA ALA A 15 5.09 2.23 5.94
C ALA A 15 4.11 1.05 6.02
N VAL A 16 2.93 1.17 5.41
CA VAL A 16 1.95 0.07 5.32
C VAL A 16 2.50 -1.08 4.47
N ARG A 17 3.07 -0.79 3.29
CA ARG A 17 3.69 -1.81 2.44
C ARG A 17 4.84 -2.52 3.13
N GLN A 18 5.64 -1.82 3.94
CA GLN A 18 6.70 -2.44 4.74
C GLN A 18 6.12 -3.37 5.81
N THR A 19 5.08 -2.92 6.52
CA THR A 19 4.40 -3.72 7.54
C THR A 19 3.83 -5.03 6.95
N ILE A 20 3.14 -4.95 5.82
CA ILE A 20 2.62 -6.12 5.09
C ILE A 20 3.77 -7.03 4.65
N ALA A 21 4.87 -6.44 4.15
CA ALA A 21 6.05 -7.19 3.72
C ALA A 21 6.71 -7.98 4.85
N ASP A 22 6.64 -7.49 6.08
CA ASP A 22 7.24 -8.12 7.25
C ASP A 22 6.30 -9.12 7.94
N GLN A 23 4.99 -8.88 7.92
CA GLN A 23 4.02 -9.64 8.74
C GLN A 23 3.22 -10.69 7.98
N GLU A 24 2.90 -10.48 6.70
CA GLU A 24 2.02 -11.38 5.96
C GLU A 24 2.78 -12.48 5.19
N PRO A 25 2.34 -13.74 5.17
CA PRO A 25 2.93 -14.76 4.30
C PRO A 25 2.78 -14.39 2.81
N ALA A 26 3.83 -14.55 2.02
CA ALA A 26 3.81 -14.20 0.59
C ALA A 26 2.68 -14.90 -0.19
N ALA A 27 2.35 -16.14 0.19
CA ALA A 27 1.29 -16.93 -0.43
C ALA A 27 -0.14 -16.38 -0.20
N LEU A 28 -0.33 -15.48 0.77
CA LEU A 28 -1.64 -14.88 1.08
C LEU A 28 -1.82 -13.48 0.51
N ARG A 29 -0.78 -12.89 -0.08
CA ARG A 29 -0.82 -11.51 -0.57
C ARG A 29 -1.44 -11.45 -1.96
N THR A 30 -2.44 -10.59 -2.15
CA THR A 30 -2.88 -10.22 -3.49
C THR A 30 -1.80 -9.39 -4.18
N PHE A 31 -1.21 -9.94 -5.24
CA PHE A 31 -0.21 -9.20 -6.01
C PHE A 31 -0.89 -8.11 -6.84
N THR A 32 -0.55 -6.85 -6.55
CA THR A 32 -0.81 -5.72 -7.43
C THR A 32 0.51 -4.97 -7.65
N PRO A 33 0.80 -4.45 -8.87
CA PRO A 33 2.10 -3.84 -9.16
C PRO A 33 2.48 -2.68 -8.23
N SER A 34 1.50 -1.93 -7.73
CA SER A 34 1.73 -0.74 -6.88
C SER A 34 1.46 -0.96 -5.40
N LEU A 35 0.79 -2.06 -5.02
CA LEU A 35 0.26 -2.27 -3.67
C LEU A 35 -0.40 -1.00 -3.14
N GLY A 36 -1.39 -0.49 -3.88
CA GLY A 36 -2.06 0.78 -3.57
C GLY A 36 -2.74 0.76 -2.20
N VAL A 37 -2.45 1.76 -1.37
CA VAL A 37 -3.00 1.86 -0.02
C VAL A 37 -4.13 2.90 -0.01
N LEU A 38 -5.36 2.44 0.21
CA LEU A 38 -6.55 3.29 0.25
C LEU A 38 -6.96 3.55 1.70
N ALA A 39 -7.07 4.83 2.08
CA ALA A 39 -7.47 5.23 3.42
C ALA A 39 -8.97 5.46 3.56
N ARG A 40 -9.65 5.84 2.46
CA ARG A 40 -11.11 6.00 2.44
C ARG A 40 -11.68 5.90 1.03
N SER A 41 -12.98 5.66 0.94
CA SER A 41 -13.74 5.63 -0.30
C SER A 41 -15.08 6.36 -0.12
N ALA A 42 -15.61 6.92 -1.21
CA ALA A 42 -16.91 7.59 -1.25
C ALA A 42 -17.49 7.48 -2.67
N GLY A 43 -18.45 6.57 -2.85
CA GLY A 43 -18.90 6.16 -4.18
C GLY A 43 -17.75 5.56 -4.99
N VAL A 44 -17.59 6.03 -6.23
CA VAL A 44 -16.52 5.58 -7.15
C VAL A 44 -15.16 6.24 -6.91
N TYR A 45 -15.04 7.05 -5.85
CA TYR A 45 -13.81 7.76 -5.53
C TYR A 45 -13.07 7.08 -4.37
N HIS A 46 -11.76 7.01 -4.50
CA HIS A 46 -10.86 6.48 -3.50
C HIS A 46 -9.85 7.56 -3.11
N TRP A 47 -9.36 7.51 -1.89
CA TRP A 47 -8.26 8.37 -1.46
C TRP A 47 -7.15 7.52 -0.89
N THR A 48 -5.94 7.78 -1.35
CA THR A 48 -4.70 7.17 -0.82
C THR A 48 -4.45 7.59 0.62
N ALA A 49 -3.52 6.91 1.30
CA ALA A 49 -3.08 7.31 2.65
C ALA A 49 -2.47 8.74 2.70
N GLU A 50 -1.97 9.22 1.56
CA GLU A 50 -1.46 10.58 1.36
C GLU A 50 -2.57 11.60 1.03
N GLY A 51 -3.83 11.17 0.89
CA GLY A 51 -4.96 12.05 0.59
C GLY A 51 -5.14 12.38 -0.89
N ARG A 52 -4.37 11.78 -1.79
CA ARG A 52 -4.58 11.87 -3.26
C ARG A 52 -5.85 11.10 -3.63
N LYS A 53 -6.70 11.73 -4.45
CA LYS A 53 -7.96 11.17 -4.98
C LYS A 53 -7.72 10.45 -6.30
#